data_AF-A0A1G6RKS8-F1
#
_entry.id   AF-A0A1G6RKS8-F1
#
_cell.length_a   1.000
_cell.length_b   1.000
_cell.length_c   1.000
_cell.angle_alpha   90.00
_cell.angle_beta   90.00
_cell.angle_gamma   90.00
#
_symmetry.space_group_name_H-M   'P 1'
#
loop_
_entity.id
_entity.type
_entity.pdbx_description
1 polymer ?
#
loop_
_entity_poly.entity_id
_entity_poly.type
_entity_poly.pdbx_seq_one_letter_code
_entity_poly.pdbx_strand_id
1 'polypeptide(L)' 'MQACDLCHLLVGEPASVPPHEDLAASGIGLKPNRCKVDSRWRCMGCGAWMYQSTELGEPPNMWRMGARPKDLAEAGT' A
#
# COMPACT_ATOMS: atom_id res chain seq x y z
N MET A 1 -2.27 13.37 7.76
CA MET A 1 -1.60 12.23 8.41
C MET A 1 -0.19 12.17 7.86
N GLN A 2 0.82 12.07 8.71
CA GLN A 2 2.22 11.98 8.32
C GLN A 2 2.72 10.56 8.60
N ALA A 3 3.40 9.96 7.64
CA ALA A 3 3.95 8.62 7.81
C ALA A 3 5.23 8.67 8.67
N CYS A 4 5.51 7.58 9.38
CA CYS A 4 6.75 7.45 10.15
C CYS A 4 7.94 7.16 9.23
N ASP A 5 9.16 7.36 9.73
CA ASP A 5 10.40 7.10 8.99
C ASP A 5 10.45 5.67 8.43
N LEU A 6 9.97 4.67 9.17
CA LEU A 6 9.92 3.28 8.68
C LEU A 6 9.00 3.10 7.47
N CYS A 7 7.85 3.78 7.46
CA CYS A 7 6.97 3.80 6.30
C CYS A 7 7.62 4.53 5.12
N HIS A 8 8.38 5.61 5.37
CA HIS A 8 9.13 6.32 4.33
C HIS A 8 10.25 5.45 3.74
N LEU A 9 10.96 4.68 4.57
CA LEU A 9 12.01 3.75 4.15
C LEU A 9 11.47 2.62 3.27
N LEU A 10 10.23 2.19 3.50
CA LEU A 10 9.59 1.18 2.65
C LEU A 10 9.18 1.74 1.28
N VAL A 11 8.92 3.04 1.13
CA VAL A 11 8.48 3.59 -0.17
C VAL A 11 9.60 3.43 -1.21
N GLY A 12 9.28 2.75 -2.32
CA GLY A 12 10.23 2.49 -3.39
C GLY A 12 11.01 1.18 -3.23
N GLU A 13 10.94 0.54 -2.07
CA GLU A 13 11.53 -0.78 -1.85
C GLU A 13 10.73 -1.88 -2.58
N PRO A 14 11.37 -3.01 -2.93
CA PRO A 14 10.66 -4.12 -3.57
C PRO A 14 9.59 -4.70 -2.63
N ALA A 15 8.44 -5.10 -3.18
CA ALA A 15 7.33 -5.70 -2.43
C ALA A 15 7.71 -7.00 -1.71
N SER A 16 8.84 -7.62 -2.07
CA SER A 16 9.45 -8.74 -1.35
C SER A 16 10.03 -8.35 0.01
N VAL A 17 10.31 -7.06 0.24
CA VAL A 17 10.79 -6.57 1.54
C VAL A 17 9.67 -6.72 2.57
N PRO A 18 9.95 -7.39 3.70
CA PRO A 18 8.93 -7.60 4.72
C PRO A 18 8.48 -6.26 5.34
N PRO A 19 7.20 -6.15 5.70
CA PRO A 19 6.70 -5.00 6.45
C PRO A 19 7.42 -4.86 7.80
N HIS A 20 7.58 -3.63 8.28
CA HIS A 20 8.04 -3.40 9.66
C HIS A 20 6.92 -3.78 10.67
N GLU A 21 7.28 -3.94 11.94
CA GLU A 21 6.39 -4.51 12.97
C GLU A 21 5.03 -3.82 13.13
N ASP A 22 4.99 -2.49 13.05
CA ASP A 22 3.73 -1.74 13.15
C ASP A 22 2.84 -1.81 11.90
N LEU A 23 3.28 -2.43 10.80
CA LEU A 23 2.57 -2.42 9.53
C LEU A 23 1.70 -3.67 9.39
N ALA A 24 0.40 -3.51 9.65
CA ALA A 24 -0.57 -4.60 9.63
C ALA A 24 -1.26 -4.74 8.26
N ALA A 25 -1.38 -5.97 7.76
CA ALA A 25 -2.13 -6.25 6.54
C ALA A 25 -3.62 -5.99 6.78
N SER A 26 -4.21 -5.07 6.02
CA SER A 26 -5.62 -4.70 6.10
C SER A 26 -6.49 -5.43 5.05
N GLY A 27 -5.90 -6.32 4.25
CA GLY A 27 -6.57 -7.18 3.26
C GLY A 27 -6.13 -6.92 1.81
N ILE A 28 -6.29 -7.91 0.94
CA ILE A 28 -5.94 -7.78 -0.49
C ILE A 28 -7.01 -6.95 -1.21
N GLY A 29 -6.60 -5.90 -1.92
CA GLY A 29 -7.47 -5.09 -2.77
C GLY A 29 -7.76 -5.83 -4.07
N LEU A 30 -8.65 -6.83 -4.05
CA LEU A 30 -9.16 -7.43 -5.27
C LEU A 30 -10.13 -6.46 -5.92
N LYS A 31 -9.65 -5.55 -6.78
CA LYS A 31 -10.53 -4.90 -7.77
C LYS A 31 -10.60 -5.81 -9.00
N PRO A 32 -11.73 -6.48 -9.25
CA PRO A 32 -11.84 -7.53 -10.27
C PRO A 32 -11.85 -7.02 -11.72
N ASN A 33 -11.72 -5.71 -11.96
CA ASN A 33 -11.71 -5.16 -13.31
C ASN A 33 -10.27 -4.99 -13.82
N ARG A 34 -9.65 -6.12 -14.24
CA ARG A 34 -8.44 -6.22 -15.09
C ARG A 34 -7.11 -5.58 -14.63
N CYS A 35 -7.03 -4.86 -13.52
CA CYS A 35 -5.88 -3.99 -13.25
C CYS A 35 -5.39 -4.09 -11.79
N LYS A 36 -4.10 -4.42 -11.62
CA LYS A 36 -3.27 -4.17 -10.42
C LYS A 36 -3.81 -4.77 -9.10
N VAL A 37 -3.32 -5.94 -8.72
CA VAL A 37 -3.51 -6.44 -7.35
C VAL A 37 -2.51 -5.69 -6.46
N ASP A 38 -3.00 -4.97 -5.46
CA ASP A 38 -2.17 -4.46 -4.38
C ASP A 38 -2.60 -5.04 -3.02
N SER A 39 -1.62 -5.52 -2.27
CA SER A 39 -1.82 -5.88 -0.87
C SER A 39 -1.83 -4.59 -0.07
N ARG A 40 -2.89 -4.39 0.73
CA ARG A 40 -3.11 -3.15 1.47
C ARG A 40 -2.64 -3.31 2.90
N TRP A 41 -1.90 -2.34 3.35
CA TRP A 41 -1.24 -2.33 4.64
C TRP A 41 -1.55 -1.03 5.36
N ARG A 42 -1.80 -1.11 6.67
CA ARG A 42 -2.04 0.04 7.52
C ARG A 42 -1.05 0.03 8.66
N CYS A 43 -0.32 1.12 8.80
CA CYS A 43 0.58 1.31 9.93
C CYS A 43 -0.25 1.60 11.18
N MET A 44 -0.10 0.78 12.22
CA MET A 44 -0.75 0.94 13.51
C MET A 44 -0.08 2.04 14.35
N GLY A 45 1.22 2.31 14.12
CA GLY A 45 1.95 3.39 14.79
C GLY A 45 1.56 4.79 14.29
N CYS A 46 1.63 5.04 12.98
CA CYS A 46 1.36 6.37 12.41
C CYS A 46 0.02 6.49 11.67
N GLY A 47 -0.70 5.39 11.43
CA GLY A 47 -1.96 5.40 10.69
C GLY A 47 -1.84 5.52 9.17
N ALA A 48 -0.61 5.56 8.63
CA ALA A 48 -0.36 5.67 7.20
C ALA A 48 -0.80 4.40 6.43
N TRP A 49 -1.19 4.59 5.17
CA TRP A 49 -1.58 3.50 4.27
C TRP A 49 -0.45 3.20 3.29
N MET A 50 -0.07 1.94 3.25
CA MET A 50 0.94 1.39 2.38
C MET A 50 0.36 0.31 1.50
N TYR A 51 0.95 0.15 0.32
CA TYR A 51 0.48 -0.74 -0.71
C TYR A 51 1.67 -1.49 -1.27
N GLN A 52 1.62 -2.82 -1.24
CA GLN A 52 2.53 -3.64 -2.03
C GLN A 52 1.89 -3.89 -3.38
N SER A 53 2.47 -3.33 -4.42
CA SER A 53 2.06 -3.57 -5.79
C SER A 53 2.57 -4.93 -6.24
N THR A 54 1.74 -5.70 -6.95
CA THR A 54 2.20 -6.92 -7.65
C THR A 54 2.92 -6.58 -8.96
N GLU A 55 3.36 -7.60 -9.71
CA GLU A 55 4.03 -7.44 -11.01
C GLU A 55 3.22 -6.64 -12.03
N LEU A 56 1.89 -6.65 -11.91
CA LEU A 56 1.01 -5.88 -12.79
C LEU A 56 0.82 -4.43 -12.31
N GLY A 57 1.33 -4.09 -11.12
CA GLY A 57 1.24 -2.75 -10.53
C GLY A 57 2.11 -1.72 -11.21
N GLU A 58 1.85 -0.44 -10.94
CA GLU A 58 2.72 0.66 -11.38
C GLU A 58 3.04 1.53 -10.15
N PRO A 59 4.30 1.58 -9.70
CA PRO A 59 5.42 0.72 -10.12
C PRO A 59 5.22 -0.77 -9.76
N PRO A 60 5.73 -1.72 -10.56
CA PRO A 60 5.53 -3.15 -10.35
C PRO A 60 6.39 -3.68 -9.21
N ASN A 61 5.86 -4.64 -8.44
CA ASN A 61 6.59 -5.31 -7.36
C ASN A 61 7.26 -4.35 -6.37
N MET A 62 6.62 -3.23 -6.06
CA MET A 62 7.16 -2.20 -5.17
C MET A 62 6.17 -1.77 -4.11
N TRP A 63 6.72 -1.37 -2.97
CA TRP A 63 6.02 -0.67 -1.92
C TRP A 63 5.77 0.78 -2.32
N ARG A 64 4.53 1.22 -2.11
CA ARG A 64 4.13 2.61 -2.30
C ARG A 64 3.23 3.06 -1.18
N MET A 65 3.28 4.36 -0.90
CA MET A 65 2.31 5.00 -0.03
C MET A 65 1.10 5.43 -0.87
N GLY A 66 -0.09 5.45 -0.27
CA GLY A 66 -1.29 5.92 -0.96
C GLY A 66 -2.36 6.44 -0.02
N ALA A 67 -3.40 7.03 -0.59
CA ALA A 67 -4.59 7.45 0.13
C ALA A 67 -5.32 6.23 0.74
N ARG A 68 -6.27 6.46 1.64
CA ARG A 68 -7.06 5.37 2.22
C ARG A 68 -7.89 4.69 1.11
N PRO A 69 -8.14 3.37 1.17
CA PRO A 69 -8.89 2.68 0.13
C PRO A 69 -10.29 3.26 -0.13
N LYS A 70 -10.95 3.80 0.91
CA LYS A 70 -12.25 4.47 0.78
C LYS A 70 -12.17 5.77 -0.03
N ASP A 71 -11.04 6.47 0.01
CA ASP A 71 -10.82 7.74 -0.70
C ASP A 71 -10.59 7.50 -2.21
N LEU A 72 -9.91 6.40 -2.54
CA LEU A 72 -9.70 5.92 -3.91
C LEU A 72 -10.98 5.48 -4.63
N ALA A 73 -12.05 5.14 -3.89
CA ALA A 73 -13.34 4.78 -4.47
C ALA A 73 -14.13 6.02 -4.92
N GLU A 74 -13.94 7.15 -4.24
CA GLU A 74 -14.68 8.40 -4.47
C GLU A 74 -14.02 9.29 -5.54
N ALA A 75 -12.72 9.08 -5.81
CA ALA A 75 -11.95 9.85 -6.80
C ALA A 75 -12.23 9.45 -8.27
N GLY A 76 -13.23 8.61 -8.53
CA GLY A 76 -13.68 8.22 -9.86
C GLY A 76 -15.11 8.67 -10.13
N THR A 77 -15.30 9.96 -10.41
CA THR A 77 -16.49 10.52 -11.08
C THR A 77 -16.02 11.44 -12.18
#